data_AF-A0A0C2NET7-F1
#
_entry.id   AF-A0A0C2NET7-F1
#
_cell.length_a   1.000
_cell.length_b   1.000
_cell.length_c   1.000
_cell.angle_alpha   90.00
_cell.angle_beta   90.00
_cell.angle_gamma   90.00
#
_symmetry.space_group_name_H-M   'P 1'
#
loop_
_entity.id
_entity.type
_entity.pdbx_description
1 polymer ?
#
loop_
_entity_poly.entity_id
_entity_poly.type
_entity_poly.pdbx_seq_one_letter_code
_entity_poly.pdbx_strand_id
1 'polypeptide(L)'
;MEAENFSEIKARITSVIKNFELKYEFWKDAPNVFIFYFERLHDQSNSFNPIMYVLMDGEKVFNRWTPMIDNQPLYVDRFVISKHILFGIADTNRTFFYVHKNLKLYSVQKYETDCSIIPSDYDPSYVMKMIPKNVKVI
;
A
#
# COMPACT_ATOMS: atom_id res chain seq x y z
N MET A 1 0.36 28.93 8.22
CA MET A 1 1.09 27.67 8.46
C MET A 1 1.79 27.38 7.15
N GLU A 2 3.11 27.60 7.08
CA GLU A 2 3.86 27.30 5.85
C GLU A 2 3.81 25.80 5.60
N ALA A 3 3.47 25.40 4.39
CA ALA A 3 3.50 24.00 3.99
C ALA A 3 4.95 23.51 4.09
N GLU A 4 5.23 22.62 5.03
CA GLU A 4 6.54 21.98 5.18
C GLU A 4 6.91 21.32 3.82
N ASN A 5 8.13 21.58 3.33
CA ASN A 5 8.53 21.12 2.00
C ASN A 5 8.63 19.59 2.00
N PHE A 6 8.01 18.93 1.02
CA PHE A 6 8.01 17.47 0.89
C PHE A 6 9.42 16.84 0.95
N SER A 7 10.43 17.54 0.41
CA SER A 7 11.83 17.07 0.44
C SER A 7 12.37 16.96 1.87
N GLU A 8 11.97 17.88 2.75
CA GLU A 8 12.37 17.88 4.17
C GLU A 8 11.66 16.76 4.94
N ILE A 9 10.37 16.56 4.67
CA ILE A 9 9.58 15.46 5.25
C ILE A 9 10.20 14.11 4.88
N LYS A 10 10.56 13.93 3.61
CA LYS A 10 11.23 12.72 3.11
C LYS A 10 12.57 12.50 3.80
N ALA A 11 13.42 13.53 3.89
CA ALA A 11 14.71 13.43 4.55
C ALA A 11 14.55 13.03 6.04
N ARG A 12 13.56 13.61 6.72
CA ARG A 12 13.26 13.29 8.13
C ARG A 12 12.88 11.82 8.29
N ILE A 13 11.95 11.29 7.49
CA ILE A 13 11.52 9.90 7.66
C ILE A 13 12.60 8.88 7.27
N THR A 14 13.36 9.13 6.21
CA THR A 14 14.48 8.26 5.81
C THR A 14 15.60 8.25 6.86
N SER A 15 15.82 9.36 7.58
CA SER A 15 16.81 9.39 8.66
C SER A 15 16.45 8.52 9.87
N VAL A 16 15.14 8.32 10.11
CA VAL A 16 14.61 7.53 11.23
C VAL A 16 14.59 6.04 10.91
N ILE A 17 14.29 5.68 9.66
CA ILE A 17 14.11 4.28 9.25
C ILE A 17 15.41 3.75 8.64
N LYS A 18 16.27 3.19 9.50
CA LYS A 18 17.49 2.49 9.07
C LYS A 18 17.12 1.09 8.58
N ASN A 19 17.75 0.62 7.50
CA ASN A 19 17.56 -0.70 6.88
C ASN A 19 16.28 -0.90 6.05
N PHE A 20 15.63 0.18 5.63
CA PHE A 20 14.54 0.10 4.66
C PHE A 20 14.79 1.04 3.49
N GLU A 21 14.30 0.65 2.32
CA GLU A 21 14.30 1.47 1.12
C GLU A 21 12.91 2.05 0.93
N LEU A 22 12.83 3.37 0.72
CA LEU A 22 11.59 3.99 0.28
C LEU A 22 11.33 3.57 -1.17
N LYS A 23 10.28 2.78 -1.39
CA LYS A 23 9.93 2.33 -2.75
C LYS A 23 8.95 3.29 -3.43
N TYR A 24 7.97 3.80 -2.67
CA TYR A 24 6.88 4.57 -3.24
C TYR A 24 6.46 5.74 -2.34
N GLU A 25 6.08 6.82 -3.03
CA GLU A 25 5.52 8.04 -2.47
C GLU A 25 4.11 8.22 -3.04
N PHE A 26 3.09 8.29 -2.19
CA PHE A 26 1.69 8.35 -2.62
C PHE A 26 1.09 9.71 -2.33
N TRP A 27 0.10 10.11 -3.14
CA TRP A 27 -0.75 11.29 -2.91
C TRP A 27 -0.01 12.63 -2.76
N LYS A 28 1.10 12.80 -3.49
CA LYS A 28 1.92 14.02 -3.51
C LYS A 28 1.12 15.28 -3.88
N ASP A 29 0.13 15.11 -4.75
CA ASP A 29 -0.76 16.18 -5.24
C ASP A 29 -2.10 16.22 -4.49
N ALA A 30 -2.38 15.23 -3.63
CA ALA A 30 -3.56 15.30 -2.79
C ALA A 30 -3.27 16.27 -1.65
N PRO A 31 -4.24 17.12 -1.28
CA PRO A 31 -4.08 17.93 -0.09
C PRO A 31 -3.93 16.99 1.11
N ASN A 32 -2.71 17.02 1.66
CA ASN A 32 -2.45 16.81 3.06
C ASN A 32 -2.39 15.35 3.56
N VAL A 33 -2.02 14.40 2.69
CA VAL A 33 -1.67 13.04 3.13
C VAL A 33 -0.46 12.54 2.35
N PHE A 34 0.62 12.25 3.07
CA PHE A 34 1.79 11.57 2.51
C PHE A 34 1.86 10.15 3.02
N ILE A 35 1.92 9.20 2.09
CA ILE A 35 2.19 7.80 2.42
C ILE A 35 3.59 7.46 1.94
N PHE A 36 4.34 6.82 2.82
CA PHE A 36 5.67 6.29 2.56
C PHE A 36 5.63 4.78 2.73
N TYR A 37 5.93 4.06 1.66
CA TYR A 37 6.00 2.59 1.68
C TYR A 37 7.45 2.15 1.66
N PHE A 38 7.81 1.38 2.68
CA PHE A 38 9.16 0.93 2.94
C PHE A 38 9.24 -0.60 2.82
N GLU A 39 10.20 -1.06 2.03
CA GLU A 39 10.60 -2.47 1.99
C GLU A 39 11.93 -2.65 2.71
N ARG A 40 12.08 -3.77 3.40
CA ARG A 40 13.28 -4.05 4.19
C ARG A 40 14.46 -4.34 3.26
N LEU A 41 15.59 -3.69 3.49
CA LEU A 41 16.84 -3.96 2.79
C LEU A 41 17.38 -5.31 3.26
N HIS A 42 17.58 -6.25 2.32
CA HIS A 42 18.22 -7.56 2.54
C HIS A 42 17.51 -8.51 3.51
N ASP A 43 16.22 -8.78 3.32
CA ASP A 43 15.62 -9.96 3.95
C ASP A 43 15.78 -11.18 3.03
N GLN A 44 16.72 -12.07 3.36
CA GLN A 44 16.83 -13.41 2.74
C GLN A 44 15.76 -14.37 3.30
N SER A 45 15.02 -13.96 4.33
CA SER A 45 13.85 -14.70 4.78
C SER A 45 12.66 -14.37 3.88
N ASN A 46 11.85 -15.37 3.53
CA ASN A 46 10.58 -15.20 2.80
C ASN A 46 9.53 -14.35 3.55
N SER A 47 9.89 -13.65 4.63
CA SER A 47 8.96 -12.82 5.40
C SER A 47 8.92 -11.40 4.82
N PHE A 48 8.05 -11.22 3.82
CA PHE A 48 7.76 -9.90 3.26
C PHE A 48 6.92 -9.09 4.27
N ASN A 49 7.57 -8.19 5.01
CA ASN A 49 6.94 -7.33 6.01
C ASN A 49 7.16 -5.85 5.67
N PRO A 50 6.44 -5.31 4.68
CA PRO A 50 6.57 -3.90 4.37
C PRO A 50 6.01 -3.04 5.49
N ILE A 51 6.59 -1.85 5.66
CA ILE A 51 6.13 -0.88 6.63
C ILE A 51 5.56 0.31 5.88
N MET A 52 4.33 0.69 6.23
CA MET A 52 3.72 1.91 5.74
C MET A 52 3.69 2.96 6.84
N TYR A 53 4.19 4.14 6.51
CA TYR A 53 4.07 5.32 7.34
C TYR A 53 3.19 6.35 6.65
N VAL A 54 2.34 7.00 7.44
CA VAL A 54 1.46 8.06 6.97
C VAL A 54 1.73 9.33 7.77
N LEU A 55 1.78 10.45 7.06
CA LEU A 55 1.74 11.79 7.63
C LEU A 55 0.47 12.47 7.15
N MET A 56 -0.43 12.79 8.07
CA MET A 56 -1.67 13.51 7.78
C MET A 56 -1.50 15.02 8.03
N ASP A 57 -2.41 15.82 7.47
CA ASP A 57 -2.42 17.27 7.62
C ASP A 57 -2.29 17.74 9.06
N GLY A 58 -1.41 18.70 9.30
CA GLY A 58 -1.18 19.27 10.64
C GLY A 58 -0.52 18.32 11.64
N GLU A 59 -0.26 17.06 11.28
CA GLU A 59 0.53 16.16 12.09
C GLU A 59 2.02 16.42 11.89
N LYS A 60 2.78 16.39 12.99
CA LYS A 60 4.26 16.48 12.97
C LYS A 60 4.93 15.12 13.08
N VAL A 61 4.13 14.07 13.25
CA VAL A 61 4.59 12.71 13.59
C VAL A 61 4.10 11.76 12.52
N PHE A 62 5.00 10.86 12.09
CA PHE A 62 4.65 9.77 11.19
C PHE A 62 4.00 8.64 11.97
N ASN A 63 2.81 8.23 11.55
CA ASN A 63 2.10 7.12 12.13
C ASN A 63 2.31 5.88 11.28
N ARG A 64 2.71 4.76 11.92
CA ARG A 64 2.71 3.47 11.23
C ARG A 64 1.27 3.08 10.97
N TRP A 65 0.95 2.76 9.73
CA TRP A 65 -0.37 2.28 9.35
C TRP A 65 -0.31 0.84 8.87
N THR A 66 -1.22 0.03 9.40
CA THR A 66 -1.44 -1.35 8.98
C THR A 66 -2.92 -1.48 8.65
N PRO A 67 -3.30 -1.78 7.40
CA PRO A 67 -4.71 -2.01 7.08
C PRO A 67 -5.25 -3.19 7.87
N MET A 68 -6.50 -3.10 8.34
CA MET A 68 -7.15 -4.13 9.14
C MET A 68 -8.50 -4.51 8.54
N ILE A 69 -8.78 -5.81 8.44
CA ILE A 69 -10.11 -6.35 8.14
C ILE A 69 -10.59 -7.09 9.39
N ASP A 70 -11.78 -6.76 9.89
CA ASP A 70 -12.36 -7.39 11.09
C ASP A 70 -11.40 -7.41 12.30
N ASN A 71 -10.69 -6.29 12.51
CA ASN A 71 -9.64 -6.10 13.52
C ASN A 71 -8.41 -7.01 13.37
N GLN A 72 -8.26 -7.71 12.25
CA GLN A 72 -7.06 -8.49 11.94
C GLN A 72 -6.15 -7.71 10.98
N PRO A 73 -4.85 -7.60 11.27
CA PRO A 73 -3.91 -6.93 10.39
C PRO A 73 -3.80 -7.68 9.06
N LEU A 74 -3.80 -6.93 7.96
CA LEU A 74 -3.56 -7.46 6.64
C LEU A 74 -2.06 -7.40 6.32
N TYR A 75 -1.49 -8.52 5.90
CA TYR A 75 -0.14 -8.57 5.33
C TYR A 75 -0.25 -8.21 3.86
N VAL A 76 0.16 -6.98 3.53
CA VAL A 76 0.03 -6.46 2.16
C VAL A 76 1.31 -6.74 1.40
N ASP A 77 1.19 -7.47 0.30
CA ASP A 77 2.31 -7.79 -0.58
C ASP A 77 2.63 -6.63 -1.52
N ARG A 78 1.62 -5.90 -1.98
CA ARG A 78 1.85 -4.73 -2.84
C ARG A 78 0.77 -3.68 -2.73
N PHE A 79 1.18 -2.45 -2.98
CA PHE A 79 0.29 -1.31 -3.14
C PHE A 79 0.46 -0.70 -4.54
N VAL A 80 -0.64 -0.23 -5.10
CA VAL A 80 -0.69 0.49 -6.37
C VAL A 80 -1.46 1.79 -6.18
N ILE A 81 -0.89 2.88 -6.66
CA ILE A 81 -1.54 4.20 -6.65
C ILE A 81 -2.33 4.33 -7.93
N SER A 82 -3.56 4.82 -7.83
CA SER A 82 -4.25 5.38 -8.99
C SER A 82 -5.09 6.59 -8.57
N LYS A 83 -4.71 7.76 -9.09
CA LYS A 83 -5.35 9.08 -8.82
C LYS A 83 -5.50 9.37 -7.32
N HIS A 84 -6.70 9.15 -6.78
CA HIS A 84 -7.09 9.47 -5.40
C HIS A 84 -7.31 8.23 -4.52
N ILE A 85 -6.96 7.05 -5.03
CA ILE A 85 -7.20 5.78 -4.36
C ILE A 85 -5.88 5.04 -4.23
N LEU A 86 -5.70 4.42 -3.07
CA LEU A 86 -4.64 3.47 -2.82
C LEU A 86 -5.23 2.07 -2.92
N PHE A 87 -4.74 1.29 -3.87
CA PHE A 87 -5.12 -0.10 -4.05
C PHE A 87 -4.08 -1.00 -3.40
N GLY A 88 -4.53 -1.99 -2.64
CA GLY A 88 -3.65 -2.94 -1.97
C GLY A 88 -3.99 -4.38 -2.32
N ILE A 89 -2.97 -5.22 -2.37
CA ILE A 89 -3.09 -6.66 -2.58
C ILE A 89 -2.36 -7.38 -1.46
N ALA A 90 -3.05 -8.32 -0.84
CA ALA A 90 -2.56 -9.30 0.10
C ALA A 90 -2.74 -10.69 -0.51
N ASP A 91 -1.71 -11.19 -1.19
CA ASP A 91 -1.67 -12.49 -1.84
C ASP A 91 -1.78 -13.63 -0.84
N THR A 92 -1.17 -13.48 0.34
CA THR A 92 -1.29 -14.47 1.43
C THR A 92 -2.75 -14.77 1.79
N ASN A 93 -3.59 -13.74 1.79
CA ASN A 93 -5.01 -13.84 2.14
C ASN A 93 -5.93 -13.88 0.90
N ARG A 94 -5.33 -13.93 -0.31
CA ARG A 94 -6.01 -13.77 -1.61
C ARG A 94 -7.03 -12.64 -1.57
N THR A 95 -6.62 -11.48 -1.10
CA THR A 95 -7.49 -10.33 -0.90
C THR A 95 -6.92 -9.12 -1.60
N PHE A 96 -7.76 -8.40 -2.34
CA PHE A 96 -7.44 -7.04 -2.78
C PHE A 96 -8.42 -6.07 -2.15
N PHE A 97 -7.98 -4.83 -1.99
CA PHE A 97 -8.77 -3.82 -1.32
C PHE A 97 -8.43 -2.43 -1.81
N TYR A 98 -9.36 -1.52 -1.56
CA TYR A 98 -9.21 -0.11 -1.86
C TYR A 98 -9.27 0.72 -0.59
N VAL A 99 -8.40 1.71 -0.55
CA VAL A 99 -8.17 2.61 0.56
C VAL A 99 -8.46 4.03 0.08
N HIS A 100 -9.34 4.71 0.80
CA HIS A 100 -9.64 6.12 0.57
C HIS A 100 -8.60 7.01 1.27
N LYS A 101 -8.54 8.30 0.92
CA LYS A 101 -7.54 9.26 1.45
C LYS A 101 -7.47 9.36 2.99
N ASN A 102 -8.55 9.00 3.68
CA ASN A 102 -8.63 8.96 5.15
C ASN A 102 -8.21 7.61 5.74
N LEU A 103 -7.47 6.80 4.99
CA LEU A 103 -6.97 5.47 5.38
C LEU A 103 -8.07 4.45 5.72
N LYS A 104 -9.31 4.70 5.30
CA LYS A 104 -10.41 3.75 5.47
C LYS A 104 -10.47 2.80 4.28
N LEU A 105 -10.55 1.51 4.58
CA LEU A 105 -10.92 0.49 3.61
C LEU A 105 -12.38 0.70 3.20
N TYR A 106 -12.67 0.75 1.90
CA TYR A 106 -14.06 0.92 1.42
C TYR A 106 -14.53 -0.20 0.49
N SER A 107 -13.60 -0.99 -0.06
CA SER A 107 -13.93 -2.20 -0.80
C SER A 107 -12.84 -3.22 -0.53
N VAL A 108 -13.25 -4.42 -0.19
CA VAL A 108 -12.38 -5.55 0.19
C VAL A 108 -12.97 -6.78 -0.48
N GLN A 109 -12.17 -7.46 -1.28
CA GLN A 109 -12.64 -8.59 -2.06
C GLN A 109 -11.62 -9.72 -2.01
N LYS A 110 -12.12 -10.93 -1.77
CA LYS A 110 -11.32 -12.14 -1.94
C LYS A 110 -11.30 -12.55 -3.41
N TYR A 111 -10.20 -13.12 -3.84
CA TYR A 111 -10.04 -13.68 -5.17
C TYR A 111 -9.61 -15.14 -5.10
N GLU A 112 -9.74 -15.83 -6.21
CA GLU A 112 -9.58 -17.28 -6.32
C GLU A 112 -8.10 -17.70 -6.27
N THR A 113 -7.87 -18.99 -6.04
CA THR A 113 -6.53 -19.55 -6.21
C THR A 113 -6.07 -19.41 -7.66
N ASP A 114 -4.75 -19.29 -7.85
CA ASP A 114 -4.09 -19.20 -9.16
C ASP A 114 -4.56 -18.03 -10.02
N CYS A 115 -5.08 -16.98 -9.39
CA CYS A 115 -5.59 -15.81 -10.07
C CYS A 115 -4.61 -14.65 -9.93
N SER A 116 -4.37 -13.92 -11.03
CA SER A 116 -3.64 -12.66 -11.01
C SER A 116 -4.60 -11.48 -11.01
N ILE A 117 -4.39 -10.58 -10.06
CA ILE A 117 -5.12 -9.32 -9.91
C ILE A 117 -4.26 -8.19 -10.47
N ILE A 118 -4.79 -7.46 -11.45
CA ILE A 118 -4.11 -6.31 -12.06
C ILE A 118 -5.05 -5.11 -11.97
N PRO A 119 -4.75 -4.11 -11.12
CA PRO A 119 -5.54 -2.88 -11.09
C PRO A 119 -5.37 -2.12 -12.41
N SER A 120 -6.41 -1.41 -12.83
CA SER A 120 -6.30 -0.50 -13.99
C SER A 120 -5.53 0.77 -13.63
N ASP A 121 -4.51 1.08 -14.43
CA ASP A 121 -3.71 2.32 -14.27
C ASP A 121 -4.52 3.58 -14.61
N TYR A 122 -5.60 3.46 -15.38
CA TYR A 122 -6.39 4.60 -15.85
C TYR A 122 -7.65 4.88 -15.00
N ASP A 123 -8.37 3.83 -14.64
CA ASP A 123 -9.60 3.92 -13.85
C ASP A 123 -9.56 2.94 -12.68
N PRO A 124 -9.35 3.42 -11.44
CA PRO A 124 -9.24 2.59 -10.25
C PRO A 124 -10.53 1.84 -9.91
N SER A 125 -11.65 2.11 -10.59
CA SER A 125 -12.89 1.35 -10.41
C SER A 125 -12.83 -0.03 -11.06
N TYR A 126 -11.83 -0.29 -11.91
CA TYR A 126 -11.68 -1.52 -12.67
C TYR A 126 -10.44 -2.31 -12.25
N VAL A 127 -10.62 -3.63 -12.16
CA VAL A 127 -9.57 -4.61 -11.94
C VAL A 127 -9.66 -5.64 -13.03
N MET A 128 -8.54 -5.92 -13.69
CA MET A 128 -8.42 -7.06 -14.56
C MET A 128 -8.05 -8.28 -13.72
N LYS A 129 -8.80 -9.36 -13.95
CA LYS A 129 -8.62 -10.62 -13.29
C LYS A 129 -8.23 -11.66 -14.33
N MET A 130 -7.03 -12.24 -14.20
CA MET A 130 -6.57 -13.29 -15.09
C MET A 130 -6.61 -14.63 -14.36
N ILE A 131 -7.31 -15.60 -14.95
CA ILE A 131 -7.46 -16.95 -14.42
C ILE A 131 -6.91 -17.92 -15.48
N PRO A 132 -5.97 -18.80 -15.14
CA PRO A 132 -5.48 -19.81 -16.06
C PRO A 132 -6.62 -20.76 -16.43
N LYS A 133 -6.86 -20.91 -17.74
CA LYS A 133 -7.81 -21.89 -18.26
C LYS A 133 -7.06 -23.22 -18.36
N ASN A 134 -7.47 -24.22 -17.57
CA ASN A 134 -6.96 -25.60 -17.56
C ASN A 134 -5.74 -25.92 -16.66
N VAL A 135 -5.77 -25.55 -15.38
CA VAL A 135 -4.90 -26.24 -14.40
C VAL A 135 -5.47 -27.64 -14.19
N LYS A 136 -4.96 -28.63 -14.94
CA LYS A 136 -5.12 -30.03 -14.58
C LYS A 136 -4.29 -30.25 -13.32
N VAL A 137 -4.97 -30.53 -12.21
CA VAL A 137 -4.33 -31.17 -11.05
C VAL A 137 -3.79 -32.50 -11.54
N ILE A 138 -2.47 -32.66 -11.54
CA ILE A 138 -1.81 -33.96 -11.71
C ILE A 138 -1.70 -34.59 -10.33
#